data_AF-A0A2A4YRA4-F1
#
_entry.id   AF-A0A2A4YRA4-F1
#
_cell.length_a   1.000
_cell.length_b   1.000
_cell.length_c   1.000
_cell.angle_alpha   90.00
_cell.angle_beta   90.00
_cell.angle_gamma   90.00
#
_symmetry.space_group_name_H-M   'P 1'
#
loop_
_entity.id
_entity.type
_entity.pdbx_description
1 polymer ?
#
loop_
_entity_poly.entity_id
_entity_poly.type
_entity_poly.pdbx_seq_one_letter_code
_entity_poly.pdbx_strand_id
1 'polypeptide(L)'
;MGKSILFVLLALFIHSGSVLADLQSDQDRAILIAAQADTTLTKVEKLFDHRCEMIRKYLGFDDSVTGQAIRHSYDKTEIGISLYAGKDLGEHSPESVAEYFKKELAKHHVNAKVFIHQNHPYGTSMAFYINGSSWLKKPVDPLKGIEKIKGLAAETLLILYTEGRLKEWPKEALPPKKKTSTEEVTKTR
;
A
#
# COMPACT_ATOMS: atom_id res chain seq x y z
N MET A 1 0.82 -29.40 -54.22
CA MET A 1 0.57 -29.55 -52.76
C MET A 1 1.80 -29.04 -52.04
N GLY A 2 1.65 -28.05 -51.16
CA GLY A 2 2.76 -27.42 -50.45
C GLY A 2 2.29 -26.18 -49.71
N LYS A 3 1.46 -26.38 -48.68
CA LYS A 3 0.96 -25.32 -47.80
C LYS A 3 1.98 -25.07 -46.68
N SER A 4 2.09 -23.79 -46.33
CA SER A 4 2.37 -23.29 -44.98
C SER A 4 3.74 -23.58 -44.38
N ILE A 5 4.52 -22.52 -44.12
CA ILE A 5 5.22 -22.20 -42.86
C ILE A 5 5.86 -20.82 -43.09
N LEU A 6 5.13 -19.73 -42.80
CA LEU A 6 5.75 -18.41 -42.60
C LEU A 6 4.80 -17.47 -41.85
N PHE A 7 4.27 -17.89 -40.71
CA PHE A 7 3.39 -17.03 -39.89
C PHE A 7 3.49 -17.34 -38.38
N VAL A 8 4.70 -17.61 -37.85
CA VAL A 8 4.85 -17.92 -36.41
C VAL A 8 5.85 -17.02 -35.66
N LEU A 9 6.60 -16.15 -36.33
CA LEU A 9 7.65 -15.35 -35.66
C LEU A 9 7.31 -13.88 -35.39
N LEU A 10 6.02 -13.50 -35.38
CA LEU A 10 5.59 -12.14 -35.04
C LEU A 10 4.45 -12.08 -34.01
N ALA A 11 4.35 -13.06 -33.10
CA ALA A 11 3.34 -13.09 -32.03
C ALA A 11 3.94 -13.12 -30.60
N LEU A 12 5.27 -13.10 -30.46
CA LEU A 12 5.94 -13.24 -29.16
C LEU A 12 6.47 -11.94 -28.54
N PHE A 13 6.25 -10.78 -29.18
CA PHE A 13 6.72 -9.49 -28.65
C PHE A 13 5.62 -8.51 -28.20
N ILE A 14 4.34 -8.92 -28.16
CA ILE A 14 3.23 -8.05 -27.74
C ILE A 14 2.65 -8.45 -26.36
N HIS A 15 3.04 -9.59 -25.79
CA HIS A 15 2.40 -10.10 -24.55
C HIS A 15 3.04 -9.65 -23.23
N SER A 16 4.18 -8.95 -23.26
CA SER A 16 4.85 -8.53 -22.02
C SER A 16 4.52 -7.09 -21.61
N GLY A 17 3.80 -6.33 -22.44
CA GLY A 17 3.56 -4.90 -22.22
C GLY A 17 2.16 -4.53 -21.70
N SER A 18 1.20 -5.46 -21.74
CA SER A 18 -0.23 -5.17 -21.58
C SER A 18 -0.87 -5.70 -20.29
N VAL A 19 -0.14 -6.44 -19.46
CA VAL A 19 -0.67 -6.97 -18.18
C VAL A 19 -0.38 -6.02 -17.00
N LEU A 20 0.31 -4.92 -17.25
CA LEU A 20 0.44 -3.76 -16.35
C LEU A 20 -0.61 -2.69 -16.69
N ALA A 21 -1.81 -3.11 -17.08
CA ALA A 21 -2.99 -2.25 -16.93
C ALA A 21 -3.06 -1.84 -15.46
N ASP A 22 -3.16 -0.54 -15.23
CA ASP A 22 -2.96 0.07 -13.92
C ASP A 22 -4.03 -0.51 -12.98
N LEU A 23 -3.65 -1.29 -11.96
CA LEU A 23 -4.60 -1.93 -11.03
C LEU A 23 -5.56 -0.89 -10.43
N GLN A 24 -5.07 0.34 -10.24
CA GLN A 24 -5.87 1.49 -9.86
C GLN A 24 -6.89 1.87 -10.94
N SER A 25 -6.49 1.96 -12.21
CA SER A 25 -7.41 2.28 -13.32
C SER A 25 -8.51 1.23 -13.52
N ASP A 26 -8.20 -0.05 -13.29
CA ASP A 26 -9.19 -1.12 -13.40
C ASP A 26 -10.17 -1.09 -12.23
N GLN A 27 -9.70 -0.82 -11.01
CA GLN A 27 -10.57 -0.61 -9.85
C GLN A 27 -11.43 0.63 -10.02
N ASP A 28 -10.86 1.76 -10.43
CA ASP A 28 -11.60 3.01 -10.61
C ASP A 28 -12.66 2.87 -11.70
N ARG A 29 -12.34 2.16 -12.79
CA ARG A 29 -13.32 1.81 -13.82
C ARG A 29 -14.42 0.90 -13.28
N ALA A 30 -14.08 -0.13 -12.51
CA ALA A 30 -15.07 -1.01 -11.90
C ALA A 30 -16.00 -0.24 -10.96
N ILE A 31 -15.47 0.67 -10.16
CA ILE A 31 -16.23 1.55 -9.26
C ILE A 31 -17.21 2.39 -10.07
N LEU A 32 -16.74 3.08 -11.11
CA LEU A 32 -17.60 3.94 -11.92
C LEU A 32 -18.71 3.17 -12.64
N ILE A 33 -18.41 1.98 -13.17
CA ILE A 33 -19.39 1.13 -13.84
C ILE A 33 -20.43 0.64 -12.83
N ALA A 34 -20.00 0.15 -11.68
CA ALA A 34 -20.91 -0.40 -10.68
C ALA A 34 -21.75 0.68 -9.98
N ALA A 35 -21.18 1.87 -9.77
CA ALA A 35 -21.84 3.04 -9.19
C ALA A 35 -22.52 3.95 -10.23
N GLN A 36 -22.68 3.52 -11.49
CA GLN A 36 -23.19 4.39 -12.55
C GLN A 36 -24.62 4.89 -12.29
N ALA A 37 -25.43 4.09 -11.58
CA ALA A 37 -26.82 4.42 -11.25
C ALA A 37 -26.94 5.42 -10.09
N ASP A 38 -25.86 5.68 -9.33
CA ASP A 38 -25.87 6.64 -8.24
C ASP A 38 -25.69 8.06 -8.79
N THR A 39 -26.77 8.83 -8.91
CA THR A 39 -26.67 10.22 -9.41
C THR A 39 -26.45 11.25 -8.30
N THR A 40 -26.30 10.79 -7.04
CA THR A 40 -26.18 11.70 -5.89
C THR A 40 -24.76 12.25 -5.70
N LEU A 41 -23.76 11.55 -6.25
CA LEU A 41 -22.35 11.92 -6.21
C LEU A 41 -21.80 12.08 -7.63
N THR A 42 -20.89 13.05 -7.81
CA THR A 42 -20.11 13.22 -9.03
C THR A 42 -19.09 12.09 -9.21
N LYS A 43 -18.53 11.95 -10.42
CA LYS A 43 -17.46 10.97 -10.68
C LYS A 43 -16.23 11.21 -9.81
N VAL A 44 -15.91 12.48 -9.55
CA VAL A 44 -14.76 12.87 -8.72
C VAL A 44 -15.01 12.43 -7.28
N GLU A 45 -16.17 12.78 -6.73
CA GLU A 45 -16.56 12.36 -5.36
C GLU A 45 -16.55 10.83 -5.23
N LYS A 46 -17.06 10.09 -6.23
CA LYS A 46 -17.05 8.62 -6.21
C LYS A 46 -15.65 8.00 -6.24
N LEU A 47 -14.68 8.65 -6.87
CA LEU A 47 -13.35 8.10 -7.07
C LEU A 47 -12.35 8.54 -6.02
N PHE A 48 -12.56 9.70 -5.38
CA PHE A 48 -11.58 10.30 -4.49
C PHE A 48 -12.13 10.44 -3.07
N ASP A 49 -13.31 11.02 -2.92
CA ASP A 49 -13.85 11.38 -1.60
C ASP A 49 -14.61 10.21 -0.95
N HIS A 50 -15.34 9.45 -1.76
CA HIS A 50 -16.23 8.36 -1.34
C HIS A 50 -15.80 7.00 -1.89
N ARG A 51 -14.58 6.88 -2.43
CA ARG A 51 -14.09 5.67 -3.12
C ARG A 51 -14.38 4.39 -2.35
N CYS A 52 -14.06 4.39 -1.07
CA CYS A 52 -14.17 3.20 -0.23
C CYS A 52 -15.62 2.85 0.08
N GLU A 53 -16.47 3.87 0.25
CA GLU A 53 -17.90 3.67 0.37
C GLU A 53 -18.48 3.10 -0.93
N MET A 54 -18.02 3.58 -2.08
CA MET A 54 -18.44 3.08 -3.39
C MET A 54 -17.99 1.63 -3.61
N ILE A 55 -16.74 1.30 -3.28
CA ILE A 55 -16.24 -0.09 -3.33
C ILE A 55 -17.12 -0.97 -2.44
N ARG A 56 -17.31 -0.59 -1.17
CA ARG A 56 -18.12 -1.37 -0.22
C ARG A 56 -19.56 -1.57 -0.70
N LYS A 57 -20.19 -0.51 -1.21
CA LYS A 57 -21.60 -0.50 -1.61
C LYS A 57 -21.86 -1.27 -2.90
N TYR A 58 -20.95 -1.20 -3.88
CA TYR A 58 -21.22 -1.67 -5.24
C TYR A 58 -20.37 -2.84 -5.70
N LEU A 59 -19.17 -3.00 -5.19
CA LEU A 59 -18.24 -4.05 -5.59
C LEU A 59 -18.04 -5.10 -4.49
N GLY A 60 -18.22 -4.71 -3.23
CA GLY A 60 -17.69 -5.44 -2.10
C GLY A 60 -16.16 -5.40 -2.08
N PHE A 61 -15.58 -5.90 -0.99
CA PHE A 61 -14.14 -6.18 -0.94
C PHE A 61 -13.96 -7.65 -1.25
N ASP A 62 -13.18 -7.99 -2.28
CA ASP A 62 -12.84 -9.38 -2.56
C ASP A 62 -11.97 -9.99 -1.45
N ASP A 63 -11.85 -11.32 -1.46
CA ASP A 63 -11.02 -12.06 -0.50
C ASP A 63 -9.53 -12.10 -0.90
N SER A 64 -9.13 -11.35 -1.94
CA SER A 64 -7.72 -11.22 -2.28
C SER A 64 -6.98 -10.45 -1.18
N VAL A 65 -5.66 -10.56 -1.14
CA VAL A 65 -4.85 -9.80 -0.18
C VAL A 65 -4.98 -8.29 -0.38
N THR A 66 -5.29 -7.85 -1.59
CA THR A 66 -5.62 -6.46 -1.91
C THR A 66 -6.95 -6.05 -1.30
N GLY A 67 -8.02 -6.82 -1.53
CA GLY A 67 -9.35 -6.56 -0.96
C GLY A 67 -9.33 -6.56 0.56
N GLN A 68 -8.59 -7.48 1.18
CA GLN A 68 -8.38 -7.53 2.63
C GLN A 68 -7.62 -6.30 3.15
N ALA A 69 -6.56 -5.87 2.48
CA ALA A 69 -5.79 -4.68 2.87
C ALA A 69 -6.63 -3.39 2.77
N ILE A 70 -7.37 -3.24 1.68
CA ILE A 70 -8.33 -2.15 1.49
C ILE A 70 -9.34 -2.13 2.64
N ARG A 71 -10.04 -3.26 2.86
CA ARG A 71 -11.06 -3.40 3.91
C ARG A 71 -10.49 -3.04 5.28
N HIS A 72 -9.32 -3.57 5.63
CA HIS A 72 -8.69 -3.33 6.92
C HIS A 72 -8.36 -1.84 7.14
N SER A 73 -7.78 -1.17 6.14
CA SER A 73 -7.46 0.26 6.23
C SER A 73 -8.68 1.16 6.25
N TYR A 74 -9.80 0.69 5.68
CA TYR A 74 -11.09 1.35 5.79
C TYR A 74 -11.70 1.19 7.18
N ASP A 75 -11.74 -0.03 7.71
CA ASP A 75 -12.39 -0.32 9.01
C ASP A 75 -11.57 0.19 10.20
N LYS A 76 -10.24 0.28 10.08
CA LYS A 76 -9.33 0.64 11.17
C LYS A 76 -8.49 1.87 10.85
N THR A 77 -7.96 2.52 11.88
CA THR A 77 -6.98 3.62 11.77
C THR A 77 -5.56 3.09 11.55
N GLU A 78 -5.42 2.09 10.68
CA GLU A 78 -4.16 1.39 10.39
C GLU A 78 -3.92 1.39 8.88
N ILE A 79 -2.65 1.31 8.47
CA ILE A 79 -2.31 1.07 7.06
C ILE A 79 -2.61 -0.39 6.73
N GLY A 80 -3.34 -0.60 5.64
CA GLY A 80 -3.46 -1.90 5.00
C GLY A 80 -2.31 -2.08 4.01
N ILE A 81 -1.61 -3.20 4.07
CA ILE A 81 -0.51 -3.50 3.14
C ILE A 81 -0.81 -4.83 2.47
N SER A 82 -0.85 -4.84 1.13
CA SER A 82 -0.89 -6.08 0.37
C SER A 82 0.53 -6.41 -0.09
N LEU A 83 1.04 -7.59 0.26
CA LEU A 83 2.35 -8.10 -0.16
C LEU A 83 2.15 -9.34 -1.03
N TYR A 84 2.46 -9.24 -2.31
CA TYR A 84 2.54 -10.38 -3.22
C TYR A 84 3.99 -10.84 -3.26
N ALA A 85 4.30 -11.91 -2.55
CA ALA A 85 5.65 -12.43 -2.40
C ALA A 85 6.06 -13.30 -3.58
N GLY A 86 7.07 -12.85 -4.33
CA GLY A 86 7.71 -13.60 -5.39
C GLY A 86 8.97 -14.34 -4.94
N LYS A 87 9.63 -15.02 -5.88
CA LYS A 87 10.89 -15.76 -5.64
C LYS A 87 12.11 -14.86 -5.47
N ASP A 88 11.97 -13.57 -5.73
CA ASP A 88 12.99 -12.52 -5.70
C ASP A 88 13.24 -11.96 -4.29
N LEU A 89 12.54 -12.44 -3.26
CA LEU A 89 12.83 -12.11 -1.86
C LEU A 89 14.18 -12.66 -1.35
N GLY A 90 14.80 -13.59 -2.10
CA GLY A 90 16.05 -14.21 -1.70
C GLY A 90 15.90 -15.03 -0.41
N GLU A 91 16.72 -14.71 0.59
CA GLU A 91 16.72 -15.39 1.89
C GLU A 91 15.64 -14.88 2.85
N HIS A 92 14.96 -13.78 2.51
CA HIS A 92 13.95 -13.18 3.37
C HIS A 92 12.60 -13.88 3.21
N SER A 93 12.00 -14.32 4.31
CA SER A 93 10.61 -14.80 4.28
C SER A 93 9.64 -13.63 4.09
N PRO A 94 8.49 -13.84 3.42
CA PRO A 94 7.44 -12.82 3.31
C PRO A 94 6.99 -12.26 4.66
N GLU A 95 6.94 -13.11 5.69
CA GLU A 95 6.58 -12.74 7.06
C GLU A 95 7.64 -11.83 7.68
N SER A 96 8.92 -12.06 7.40
CA SER A 96 10.01 -11.19 7.88
C SER A 96 9.93 -9.79 7.27
N VAL A 97 9.61 -9.70 5.98
CA VAL A 97 9.38 -8.43 5.28
C VAL A 97 8.14 -7.73 5.85
N ALA A 98 7.04 -8.46 6.04
CA ALA A 98 5.83 -7.91 6.64
C ALA A 98 6.08 -7.34 8.04
N GLU A 99 6.82 -8.06 8.88
CA GLU A 99 7.14 -7.62 10.23
C GLU A 99 8.09 -6.41 10.24
N TYR A 100 9.02 -6.32 9.28
CA TYR A 100 9.85 -5.13 9.09
C TYR A 100 8.98 -3.89 8.86
N PHE A 101 8.06 -3.92 7.88
CA PHE A 101 7.20 -2.78 7.59
C PHE A 101 6.34 -2.36 8.78
N LYS A 102 5.77 -3.33 9.50
CA LYS A 102 5.00 -3.05 10.72
C LYS A 102 5.84 -2.32 11.77
N LYS A 103 7.05 -2.80 12.03
CA LYS A 103 7.95 -2.21 13.03
C LYS A 103 8.40 -0.81 12.63
N GLU A 104 8.80 -0.62 11.38
CA GLU A 104 9.25 0.69 10.91
C GLU A 104 8.12 1.72 10.91
N LEU A 105 6.90 1.36 10.49
CA LEU A 105 5.75 2.27 10.57
C LEU A 105 5.37 2.60 12.02
N ALA A 106 5.47 1.62 12.93
CA ALA A 106 5.19 1.83 14.34
C ALA A 106 6.15 2.85 15.00
N LYS A 107 7.41 2.94 14.55
CA LYS A 107 8.34 4.00 14.98
C LYS A 107 7.85 5.41 14.63
N HIS A 108 6.96 5.52 13.65
CA HIS A 108 6.33 6.75 13.21
C HIS A 108 4.89 6.89 13.71
N HIS A 109 4.54 6.18 14.80
CA HIS A 109 3.19 6.20 15.41
C HIS A 109 2.06 5.70 14.51
N VAL A 110 2.39 4.90 13.49
CA VAL A 110 1.40 4.33 12.58
C VAL A 110 1.41 2.81 12.67
N ASN A 111 0.25 2.24 12.98
CA ASN A 111 0.07 0.79 12.97
C ASN A 111 -0.23 0.31 11.55
N ALA A 112 0.19 -0.92 11.24
CA ALA A 112 -0.06 -1.52 9.94
C ALA A 112 -0.43 -3.00 10.07
N LYS A 113 -1.22 -3.47 9.10
CA LYS A 113 -1.52 -4.88 8.89
C LYS A 113 -1.11 -5.28 7.47
N VAL A 114 -0.31 -6.33 7.39
CA VAL A 114 0.16 -6.89 6.11
C VAL A 114 -0.60 -8.16 5.80
N PHE A 115 -1.09 -8.26 4.58
CA PHE A 115 -1.75 -9.42 4.00
C PHE A 115 -0.87 -9.99 2.90
N ILE A 116 -0.50 -11.26 3.03
CA ILE A 116 0.56 -11.88 2.23
C ILE A 116 -0.06 -12.87 1.25
N HIS A 117 0.24 -12.70 -0.04
CA HIS A 117 0.01 -13.70 -1.06
C HIS A 117 1.33 -14.37 -1.39
N GLN A 118 1.38 -15.69 -1.19
CA GLN A 118 2.58 -16.50 -1.38
C GLN A 118 2.76 -16.89 -2.85
N ASN A 119 4.01 -17.12 -3.28
CA ASN A 119 4.37 -17.70 -4.59
C ASN A 119 3.88 -16.91 -5.82
N HIS A 120 3.93 -15.58 -5.76
CA HIS A 120 3.56 -14.72 -6.89
C HIS A 120 4.51 -14.91 -8.09
N PRO A 121 4.00 -15.17 -9.31
CA PRO A 121 4.81 -15.58 -10.46
C PRO A 121 5.69 -14.47 -11.07
N TYR A 122 5.39 -13.20 -10.83
CA TYR A 122 6.02 -12.06 -11.52
C TYR A 122 6.99 -11.25 -10.64
N GLY A 123 7.44 -11.83 -9.52
CA GLY A 123 8.29 -11.13 -8.54
C GLY A 123 7.47 -10.46 -7.44
N THR A 124 8.18 -9.86 -6.49
CA THR A 124 7.60 -9.33 -5.26
C THR A 124 7.08 -7.94 -5.48
N SER A 125 5.84 -7.70 -5.08
CA SER A 125 5.23 -6.39 -5.16
C SER A 125 4.39 -6.10 -3.93
N MET A 126 4.25 -4.82 -3.63
CA MET A 126 3.58 -4.32 -2.45
C MET A 126 2.81 -3.05 -2.77
N ALA A 127 1.64 -2.91 -2.15
CA ALA A 127 0.82 -1.71 -2.20
C ALA A 127 0.36 -1.33 -0.79
N PHE A 128 0.17 -0.02 -0.58
CA PHE A 128 -0.23 0.55 0.70
C PHE A 128 -1.58 1.22 0.56
N TYR A 129 -2.45 1.01 1.55
CA TYR A 129 -3.80 1.53 1.56
C TYR A 129 -4.05 2.33 2.82
N ILE A 130 -4.58 3.54 2.65
CA ILE A 130 -4.96 4.47 3.71
C ILE A 130 -6.43 4.76 3.53
N ASN A 131 -7.22 4.55 4.58
CA ASN A 131 -8.67 4.73 4.52
C ASN A 131 -9.33 3.99 3.34
N GLY A 132 -8.80 2.83 2.93
CA GLY A 132 -9.26 2.02 1.79
C GLY A 132 -8.82 2.52 0.39
N SER A 133 -8.12 3.63 0.30
CA SER A 133 -7.58 4.15 -0.95
C SER A 133 -6.13 3.75 -1.14
N SER A 134 -5.75 3.41 -2.37
CA SER A 134 -4.34 3.14 -2.69
C SER A 134 -3.54 4.43 -2.54
N TRP A 135 -2.47 4.37 -1.76
CA TRP A 135 -1.54 5.49 -1.60
C TRP A 135 -0.60 5.64 -2.81
N LEU A 136 -0.35 4.53 -3.52
CA LEU A 136 0.52 4.50 -4.68
C LEU A 136 -0.31 4.38 -5.96
N LYS A 137 0.19 5.01 -7.04
CA LYS A 137 -0.34 4.78 -8.38
C LYS A 137 -0.14 3.33 -8.83
N LYS A 138 1.06 2.80 -8.57
CA LYS A 138 1.45 1.43 -8.93
C LYS A 138 2.10 0.72 -7.74
N PRO A 139 1.90 -0.59 -7.59
CA PRO A 139 2.65 -1.40 -6.63
C PRO A 139 4.16 -1.25 -6.82
N VAL A 140 4.91 -1.39 -5.74
CA VAL A 140 6.37 -1.27 -5.72
C VAL A 140 7.00 -2.53 -5.13
N ASP A 141 8.26 -2.78 -5.44
CA ASP A 141 9.04 -3.77 -4.71
C ASP A 141 9.28 -3.35 -3.24
N PRO A 142 9.64 -4.28 -2.35
CA PRO A 142 9.87 -3.97 -0.94
C PRO A 142 10.93 -2.90 -0.72
N LEU A 143 12.02 -2.87 -1.47
CA LEU A 143 13.10 -1.89 -1.28
C LEU A 143 12.62 -0.46 -1.51
N LYS A 144 11.90 -0.23 -2.62
CA LYS A 144 11.23 1.06 -2.87
C LYS A 144 10.15 1.37 -1.84
N GLY A 145 9.54 0.35 -1.26
CA GLY A 145 8.62 0.51 -0.13
C GLY A 145 9.32 1.10 1.10
N ILE A 146 10.55 0.65 1.41
CA ILE A 146 11.33 1.12 2.58
C ILE A 146 11.58 2.62 2.48
N GLU A 147 12.01 3.09 1.29
CA GLU A 147 12.28 4.51 1.02
C GLU A 147 11.07 5.43 1.27
N LYS A 148 9.86 4.86 1.27
CA LYS A 148 8.60 5.58 1.36
C LYS A 148 7.99 5.61 2.76
N ILE A 149 8.50 4.84 3.71
CA ILE A 149 7.90 4.64 5.04
C ILE A 149 7.60 5.96 5.75
N LYS A 150 8.55 6.90 5.75
CA LYS A 150 8.38 8.19 6.42
C LYS A 150 7.26 9.03 5.79
N GLY A 151 7.22 9.09 4.46
CA GLY A 151 6.18 9.81 3.73
C GLY A 151 4.80 9.17 3.91
N LEU A 152 4.75 7.84 3.78
CA LEU A 152 3.56 7.04 4.00
C LEU A 152 2.98 7.25 5.40
N ALA A 153 3.83 7.22 6.44
CA ALA A 153 3.39 7.43 7.82
C ALA A 153 2.85 8.86 8.04
N ALA A 154 3.55 9.88 7.54
CA ALA A 154 3.14 11.27 7.68
C ALA A 154 1.79 11.54 6.98
N GLU A 155 1.62 11.06 5.75
CA GLU A 155 0.36 11.19 5.01
C GLU A 155 -0.78 10.40 5.65
N THR A 156 -0.50 9.22 6.20
CA THR A 156 -1.49 8.45 6.95
C THR A 156 -2.03 9.23 8.15
N LEU A 157 -1.14 9.80 8.96
CA LEU A 157 -1.56 10.61 10.11
C LEU A 157 -2.37 11.83 9.68
N LEU A 158 -1.96 12.51 8.61
CA LEU A 158 -2.67 13.66 8.07
C LEU A 158 -4.09 13.28 7.62
N ILE A 159 -4.22 12.27 6.77
CA ILE A 159 -5.52 11.81 6.24
C ILE A 159 -6.45 11.42 7.39
N LEU A 160 -5.98 10.56 8.30
CA LEU A 160 -6.80 10.09 9.42
C LEU A 160 -7.23 11.24 10.34
N TYR A 161 -6.37 12.25 10.54
CA TYR A 161 -6.71 13.43 11.33
C TYR A 161 -7.75 14.32 10.62
N THR A 162 -7.54 14.61 9.34
CA THR A 162 -8.47 15.46 8.57
C THR A 162 -9.85 14.83 8.39
N GLU A 163 -9.94 13.51 8.35
CA GLU A 163 -11.19 12.76 8.29
C GLU A 163 -11.84 12.53 9.67
N GLY A 164 -11.25 13.07 10.75
CA GLY A 164 -11.75 12.91 12.12
C GLY A 164 -11.65 11.48 12.68
N ARG A 165 -10.93 10.58 11.99
CA ARG A 165 -10.68 9.20 12.43
C ARG A 165 -9.59 9.14 13.51
N LEU A 166 -8.68 10.12 13.51
CA LEU A 166 -7.71 10.36 14.57
C LEU A 166 -8.08 11.62 15.35
N LYS A 167 -8.38 11.49 16.64
CA LYS A 167 -8.84 12.62 17.48
C LYS A 167 -7.72 13.57 17.89
N GLU A 168 -6.52 13.05 18.08
CA GLU A 168 -5.36 13.79 18.55
C GLU A 168 -4.14 13.47 17.71
N TRP A 169 -3.35 14.50 17.40
CA TRP A 169 -2.09 14.30 16.70
C TRP A 169 -1.08 13.58 17.61
N PRO A 170 -0.34 12.57 17.12
CA PRO A 170 0.66 11.89 17.92
C PRO A 170 1.74 12.89 18.32
N LYS A 171 1.98 13.03 19.62
CA LYS A 171 3.09 13.86 20.11
C LYS A 171 4.39 13.14 19.76
N GLU A 172 5.29 13.81 19.04
CA GLU A 172 6.64 13.29 18.81
C GLU A 172 7.24 12.88 20.17
N ALA A 173 7.72 11.64 20.25
CA ALA A 173 8.65 11.29 21.30
C ALA A 173 9.91 12.12 21.07
N LEU A 174 10.05 13.24 21.79
CA LEU A 174 11.27 14.02 21.80
C LEU A 174 12.43 13.03 22.03
N PRO A 175 13.49 13.03 21.18
CA PRO A 175 14.66 12.22 21.45
C PRO A 175 15.14 12.56 22.87
N PRO A 176 15.57 11.57 23.68
CA PRO A 176 16.01 11.83 25.03
C PRO A 176 17.06 12.95 24.96
N LYS A 177 16.84 14.03 25.72
CA LYS A 177 17.82 15.11 25.84
C LYS A 177 19.17 14.44 26.10
N LYS A 178 20.10 14.58 25.15
CA LYS A 178 21.48 14.15 25.32
C LYS A 178 21.94 14.76 26.63
N LYS A 179 22.15 13.94 27.68
CA LYS A 179 22.76 14.42 28.91
C LYS A 179 24.15 14.89 28.51
N THR A 180 24.34 16.20 28.43
CA THR A 180 25.67 16.79 28.30
C THR A 180 26.39 16.45 29.61
N SER A 181 27.23 15.42 29.58
CA SER A 181 28.13 15.10 30.69
C SER A 181 29.22 16.16 30.72
N THR A 182 29.05 17.18 31.54
CA THR A 182 30.14 18.04 31.97
C THR A 182 30.10 18.13 33.50
N GLU A 183 30.38 17.02 34.15
CA GLU A 183 30.80 16.97 35.56
C GLU A 183 31.96 15.98 35.65
N GLU A 184 33.17 16.48 35.43
CA GLU A 184 34.38 15.89 36.00
C GLU A 184 35.55 16.86 35.85
N VAL A 185 35.72 17.80 36.79
CA VAL A 185 37.06 18.22 37.24
C VAL A 185 36.97 18.61 38.72
N THR A 186 36.99 17.62 39.60
CA THR A 186 37.51 17.83 40.96
C THR A 186 38.23 16.58 41.44
N LYS A 187 39.56 16.57 41.27
CA LYS A 187 40.58 16.14 42.25
C LYS A 187 41.80 15.49 41.58
N THR A 188 42.88 16.25 41.54
CA THR A 188 44.24 15.87 41.98
C THR A 188 45.06 17.16 41.86
N ARG A 189 45.61 17.75 42.92
CA ARG A 189 46.57 17.19 43.88
C ARG A 189 46.64 18.10 45.10
#